data_AF-A0AAE0G9F7-F1
#
_entry.id   AF-A0AAE0G9F7-F1
#
_cell.length_a   1.000
_cell.length_b   1.000
_cell.length_c   1.000
_cell.angle_alpha   90.00
_cell.angle_beta   90.00
_cell.angle_gamma   90.00
#
_symmetry.space_group_name_H-M   'P 1'
#
loop_
_entity.id
_entity.type
_entity.pdbx_description
1 polymer ?
#
loop_
_entity_poly.entity_id
_entity_poly.type
_entity_poly.pdbx_seq_one_letter_code
_entity_poly.pdbx_strand_id
1 'polypeptide(L)'
;MNVARDEPSATTTTNAVLTRWSPELSWKLTAAVGASGAVLGPLCDGRHSTHDVLHYVSPTMISVPPLLTLETCWWVPVLFGVAGVLLGVSHPLLDDLRQAQSSEQAEAAPPVGGWDPSWAFVLAGIGLFVAQYDASGVLDQGTNVAASWMGQPGVLASTAFGDRSLDVFLAATAVLHWFTFDRSRQGLFMACLTAVGGPLIEIFLINQLGLYHYAHADFAGIPAWIPWVYFCGSPAVGNLGRRCRAELAASSALRSAPEQGPAAAASSTTRPRSGGGRRGISLLVVDPPHDEGESRDGEESATTGAETEKESRSLKRLSKQMRRLDQVATKLEAQADELEAQATTSASQDHGDPTEGKGSPASGRTREEILAAQQTVMEQLATWRAAQDAVFIADGSLFLLRLLRSRLRAIQEQEEDLMQEQEVHRPDLENSVEVEELRHQQDAKYNVKLEEDLEKLRCKVARLEKLQEQLQQRGYL
;
A
#
# COMPACT_ATOMS: atom_id res chain seq x y z
N MET A 1 35.16 27.60 -9.33
CA MET A 1 34.86 26.45 -10.20
C MET A 1 33.80 25.61 -9.50
N ASN A 2 32.54 25.77 -9.89
CA ASN A 2 31.47 24.85 -9.46
C ASN A 2 31.63 23.58 -10.29
N VAL A 3 32.16 22.53 -9.67
CA VAL A 3 32.11 21.18 -10.24
C VAL A 3 30.64 20.77 -10.15
N ALA A 4 29.94 20.78 -11.29
CA ALA A 4 28.64 20.15 -11.41
C ALA A 4 28.82 18.69 -10.98
N ARG A 5 28.18 18.29 -9.88
CA ARG A 5 28.05 16.87 -9.55
C ARG A 5 27.04 16.31 -10.54
N ASP A 6 27.51 15.47 -11.45
CA ASP A 6 26.63 14.67 -12.28
C ASP A 6 25.81 13.77 -11.35
N GLU A 7 24.54 14.10 -11.14
CA GLU A 7 23.64 13.20 -10.43
C GLU A 7 23.48 11.91 -11.27
N PRO A 8 23.63 10.74 -10.66
CA PRO A 8 23.45 9.48 -11.36
C PRO A 8 22.03 9.41 -11.92
N SER A 9 21.91 9.11 -13.22
CA SER A 9 20.61 8.92 -13.85
C SER A 9 19.81 7.81 -13.15
N ALA A 10 18.47 7.90 -13.13
CA ALA A 10 17.61 6.89 -12.52
C ALA A 10 17.91 5.46 -13.01
N THR A 11 18.31 5.31 -14.27
CA THR A 11 18.72 4.04 -14.89
C THR A 11 19.97 3.45 -14.23
N THR A 12 20.93 4.28 -13.83
CA THR A 12 22.16 3.85 -13.13
C THR A 12 21.83 3.26 -11.76
N THR A 13 20.91 3.88 -11.02
CA THR A 13 20.47 3.45 -9.69
C THR A 13 19.73 2.11 -9.74
N THR A 14 18.83 1.91 -10.71
CA THR A 14 18.10 0.64 -10.86
C THR A 14 19.03 -0.51 -11.21
N ASN A 15 19.98 -0.30 -12.12
CA ASN A 15 20.97 -1.33 -12.47
C ASN A 15 21.85 -1.71 -11.27
N ALA A 16 22.29 -0.73 -10.48
CA ALA A 16 23.07 -0.99 -9.27
C ALA A 16 22.29 -1.85 -8.25
N VAL A 17 20.98 -1.63 -8.10
CA VAL A 17 20.14 -2.47 -7.21
C VAL A 17 20.00 -3.88 -7.76
N LEU A 18 19.69 -4.05 -9.04
CA LEU A 18 19.52 -5.38 -9.65
C LEU A 18 20.79 -6.23 -9.56
N THR A 19 21.98 -5.63 -9.60
CA THR A 19 23.24 -6.38 -9.42
C THR A 19 23.41 -6.98 -8.01
N ARG A 20 22.69 -6.49 -6.99
CA ARG A 20 22.67 -7.09 -5.64
C ARG A 20 21.83 -8.36 -5.57
N TRP A 21 21.02 -8.62 -6.59
CA TRP A 21 20.12 -9.76 -6.67
C TRP A 21 20.70 -10.83 -7.59
N SER A 22 21.50 -11.73 -7.03
CA SER A 22 22.00 -12.87 -7.80
C SER A 22 20.82 -13.77 -8.24
N PRO A 23 20.91 -14.45 -9.39
CA PRO A 23 19.86 -15.37 -9.82
C PRO A 23 19.53 -16.42 -8.76
N GLU A 24 20.55 -16.90 -8.04
CA GLU A 24 20.40 -17.86 -6.95
C GLU A 24 19.60 -17.30 -5.76
N LEU A 25 19.92 -16.07 -5.32
CA LEU A 25 19.19 -15.42 -4.23
C LEU A 25 17.72 -15.18 -4.62
N SER A 26 17.50 -14.67 -5.83
CA SER A 26 16.17 -14.34 -6.36
C SER A 26 15.26 -15.56 -6.38
N TRP A 27 15.67 -16.67 -7.01
CA TRP A 27 14.80 -17.84 -7.11
C TRP A 27 14.56 -18.50 -5.74
N LYS A 28 15.58 -18.55 -4.86
CA LYS A 28 15.43 -19.12 -3.50
C LYS A 28 14.48 -18.30 -2.66
N LEU A 29 14.57 -16.97 -2.74
CA LEU A 29 13.65 -16.09 -2.04
C LEU A 29 12.23 -16.29 -2.56
N THR A 30 12.03 -16.21 -3.88
CA THR A 30 10.74 -16.45 -4.55
C THR A 30 10.13 -17.78 -4.14
N ALA A 31 10.91 -18.87 -4.15
CA ALA A 31 10.44 -20.19 -3.74
C ALA A 31 10.04 -20.22 -2.26
N ALA A 32 10.83 -19.61 -1.37
CA ALA A 32 10.55 -19.58 0.06
C ALA A 32 9.25 -18.80 0.35
N VAL A 33 9.14 -17.55 -0.10
CA VAL A 33 7.96 -16.72 0.18
C VAL A 33 6.72 -17.20 -0.58
N GLY A 34 6.90 -17.76 -1.77
CA GLY A 34 5.83 -18.36 -2.55
C GLY A 34 5.28 -19.62 -1.90
N ALA A 35 6.15 -20.51 -1.40
CA ALA A 35 5.71 -21.69 -0.65
C ALA A 35 5.02 -21.29 0.67
N SER A 36 5.55 -20.30 1.39
CA SER A 36 4.90 -19.78 2.59
C SER A 36 3.50 -19.24 2.30
N GLY A 37 3.34 -18.43 1.24
CA GLY A 37 2.03 -17.93 0.81
C GLY A 37 1.07 -19.05 0.42
N ALA A 38 1.55 -20.01 -0.39
CA ALA A 38 0.75 -21.14 -0.86
C ALA A 38 0.28 -22.09 0.25
N VAL A 39 0.95 -22.09 1.41
CA VAL A 39 0.53 -22.85 2.59
C VAL A 39 -0.34 -22.01 3.51
N LEU A 40 0.13 -20.82 3.92
CA LEU A 40 -0.56 -20.00 4.91
C LEU A 40 -1.87 -19.43 4.38
N GLY A 41 -1.89 -19.01 3.11
CA GLY A 41 -3.04 -18.38 2.48
C GLY A 41 -4.30 -19.25 2.50
N PRO A 42 -4.27 -20.49 1.95
CA PRO A 42 -5.40 -21.40 2.02
C PRO A 42 -5.84 -21.72 3.45
N LEU A 43 -4.92 -21.79 4.41
CA LEU A 43 -5.27 -22.01 5.82
C LEU A 43 -6.08 -20.84 6.39
N CYS A 44 -5.70 -19.60 6.09
CA CYS A 44 -6.46 -18.41 6.47
C CYS A 44 -7.80 -18.34 5.74
N ASP A 45 -7.79 -18.54 4.43
CA ASP A 45 -8.98 -18.48 3.58
C ASP A 45 -10.02 -19.56 3.96
N GLY A 46 -9.59 -20.80 4.21
CA GLY A 46 -10.50 -21.84 4.67
C GLY A 46 -11.09 -21.56 6.05
N ARG A 47 -10.46 -20.70 6.88
CA ARG A 47 -11.11 -20.20 8.10
C ARG A 47 -12.30 -19.30 7.78
N HIS A 48 -12.23 -18.48 6.73
CA HIS A 48 -13.40 -17.71 6.26
C HIS A 48 -14.53 -18.64 5.84
N SER A 49 -14.25 -19.71 5.09
CA SER A 49 -15.27 -20.72 4.77
C SER A 49 -15.84 -21.41 6.02
N THR A 50 -15.02 -21.74 7.03
CA THR A 50 -15.56 -22.33 8.28
C THR A 50 -16.48 -21.40 9.08
N HIS A 51 -16.38 -20.09 8.87
CA HIS A 51 -17.26 -19.09 9.49
C HIS A 51 -18.37 -18.61 8.55
N ASP A 52 -18.64 -19.32 7.45
CA ASP A 52 -19.71 -18.98 6.51
C ASP A 52 -19.51 -17.62 5.82
N VAL A 53 -18.27 -17.14 5.73
CA VAL A 53 -17.97 -15.82 5.14
C VAL A 53 -17.98 -15.89 3.61
N LEU A 54 -17.40 -16.96 3.04
CA LEU A 54 -17.28 -17.16 1.60
C LEU A 54 -17.39 -18.64 1.25
N HIS A 55 -17.92 -18.91 0.05
CA HIS A 55 -18.17 -20.25 -0.46
C HIS A 55 -17.71 -20.39 -1.91
N TYR A 56 -16.95 -21.45 -2.17
CA TYR A 56 -16.48 -21.77 -3.51
C TYR A 56 -17.58 -22.44 -4.33
N VAL A 57 -17.64 -22.16 -5.63
CA VAL A 57 -18.63 -22.80 -6.52
C VAL A 57 -18.31 -24.28 -6.76
N SER A 58 -17.03 -24.66 -6.69
CA SER A 58 -16.58 -26.05 -6.82
C SER A 58 -15.49 -26.36 -5.78
N PRO A 59 -15.88 -26.51 -4.51
CA PRO A 59 -14.94 -26.62 -3.41
C PRO A 59 -14.16 -27.94 -3.45
N THR A 60 -12.88 -27.85 -3.10
CA THR A 60 -12.03 -28.96 -2.69
C THR A 60 -12.03 -29.01 -1.17
N MET A 61 -12.61 -30.07 -0.61
CA MET A 61 -12.64 -30.29 0.83
C MET A 61 -11.42 -31.10 1.27
N ILE A 62 -10.60 -30.52 2.15
CA ILE A 62 -9.49 -31.23 2.79
C ILE A 62 -9.86 -31.40 4.26
N SER A 63 -10.11 -32.63 4.69
CA SER A 63 -10.45 -32.93 6.09
C SER A 63 -9.44 -33.90 6.70
N VAL A 64 -8.88 -33.51 7.84
CA VAL A 64 -8.05 -34.33 8.72
C VAL A 64 -8.70 -34.32 10.11
N PRO A 65 -9.75 -35.12 10.35
CA PRO A 65 -10.44 -35.12 11.64
C PRO A 65 -9.52 -35.60 12.78
N PRO A 66 -9.62 -35.03 14.00
CA PRO A 66 -10.44 -33.88 14.39
C PRO A 66 -9.75 -32.51 14.20
N LEU A 67 -8.60 -32.47 13.51
CA LEU A 67 -7.65 -31.36 13.55
C LEU A 67 -7.95 -30.23 12.57
N LEU A 68 -8.44 -30.53 11.36
CA LEU A 68 -8.60 -29.54 10.30
C LEU A 68 -9.71 -29.93 9.33
N THR A 69 -10.60 -28.99 9.03
CA THR A 69 -11.49 -29.05 7.87
C THR A 69 -11.31 -27.77 7.08
N LEU A 70 -10.83 -27.90 5.85
CA LEU A 70 -10.53 -26.79 4.95
C LEU A 70 -11.42 -26.90 3.71
N GLU A 71 -12.25 -25.90 3.50
CA GLU A 71 -12.89 -25.67 2.21
C GLU A 71 -12.00 -24.69 1.44
N THR A 72 -11.56 -25.09 0.25
CA THR A 72 -10.70 -24.25 -0.61
C THR A 72 -10.83 -24.69 -2.08
N CYS A 73 -10.02 -24.17 -3.00
CA CYS A 73 -9.92 -24.66 -4.37
C CYS A 73 -8.46 -24.90 -4.78
N TRP A 74 -8.22 -25.74 -5.79
CA TRP A 74 -6.87 -26.09 -6.25
C TRP A 74 -6.02 -24.88 -6.69
N TRP A 75 -6.66 -23.81 -7.17
CA TRP A 75 -5.99 -22.58 -7.63
C TRP A 75 -5.71 -21.59 -6.50
N VAL A 76 -6.34 -21.75 -5.33
CA VAL A 76 -6.18 -20.84 -4.18
C VAL A 76 -4.76 -20.86 -3.64
N PRO A 77 -4.10 -22.03 -3.40
CA PRO A 77 -2.68 -22.07 -3.05
C PRO A 77 -1.79 -21.35 -4.07
N VAL A 78 -2.10 -21.46 -5.37
CA VAL A 78 -1.31 -20.80 -6.43
C VAL A 78 -1.44 -19.28 -6.32
N LEU A 79 -2.67 -18.77 -6.14
CA LEU A 79 -2.94 -17.34 -6.03
C LEU A 79 -2.28 -16.72 -4.79
N PHE A 80 -2.40 -17.37 -3.62
CA PHE A 80 -1.71 -16.93 -2.41
C PHE A 80 -0.19 -17.08 -2.49
N GLY A 81 0.32 -18.09 -3.21
CA GLY A 81 1.75 -18.21 -3.50
C GLY A 81 2.27 -17.03 -4.31
N VAL A 82 1.54 -16.61 -5.35
CA VAL A 82 1.86 -15.40 -6.13
C VAL A 82 1.80 -14.15 -5.25
N ALA A 83 0.78 -13.99 -4.41
CA ALA A 83 0.70 -12.88 -3.46
C ALA A 83 1.90 -12.87 -2.49
N GLY A 84 2.30 -14.04 -1.99
CA GLY A 84 3.51 -14.25 -1.19
C GLY A 84 4.77 -13.76 -1.88
N VAL A 85 4.95 -14.08 -3.17
CA VAL A 85 6.05 -13.58 -3.99
C VAL A 85 5.99 -12.08 -4.19
N LEU A 86 4.83 -11.54 -4.59
CA LEU A 86 4.66 -10.12 -4.83
C LEU A 86 5.04 -9.32 -3.58
N LEU A 87 4.55 -9.71 -2.40
CA LEU A 87 4.84 -8.98 -1.17
C LEU A 87 6.24 -9.25 -0.61
N GLY A 88 6.65 -10.52 -0.57
CA GLY A 88 7.92 -10.96 0.01
C GLY A 88 9.15 -10.54 -0.81
N VAL A 89 9.01 -10.33 -2.12
CA VAL A 89 10.10 -9.82 -2.97
C VAL A 89 10.08 -8.29 -3.09
N SER A 90 8.88 -7.68 -3.20
CA SER A 90 8.78 -6.22 -3.41
C SER A 90 9.32 -5.41 -2.24
N HIS A 91 9.09 -5.83 -0.99
CA HIS A 91 9.56 -5.06 0.17
C HIS A 91 11.10 -4.96 0.19
N PRO A 92 11.88 -6.06 0.16
CA PRO A 92 13.33 -5.95 0.09
C PRO A 92 13.86 -5.23 -1.15
N LEU A 93 13.15 -5.33 -2.29
CA LEU A 93 13.54 -4.65 -3.52
C LEU A 93 13.34 -3.12 -3.39
N LEU A 94 12.20 -2.68 -2.86
CA LEU A 94 11.93 -1.27 -2.59
C LEU A 94 12.84 -0.70 -1.51
N ASP A 95 13.20 -1.52 -0.52
CA ASP A 95 14.19 -1.19 0.51
C ASP A 95 15.56 -0.90 -0.13
N ASP A 96 16.03 -1.75 -1.04
CA ASP A 96 17.30 -1.54 -1.77
C ASP A 96 17.25 -0.31 -2.67
N LEU A 97 16.15 -0.10 -3.41
CA LEU A 97 15.93 1.08 -4.25
C LEU A 97 16.00 2.37 -3.43
N ARG A 98 15.34 2.37 -2.27
CA ARG A 98 15.34 3.53 -1.38
C ARG A 98 16.72 3.79 -0.78
N GLN A 99 17.44 2.75 -0.37
CA GLN A 99 18.81 2.89 0.14
C GLN A 99 19.77 3.42 -0.94
N ALA A 100 19.62 2.95 -2.18
CA ALA A 100 20.43 3.45 -3.30
C ALA A 100 20.17 4.93 -3.59
N GLN A 101 18.92 5.41 -3.44
CA GLN A 101 18.56 6.83 -3.60
C GLN A 101 19.00 7.69 -2.41
N SER A 102 18.92 7.18 -1.18
CA SER A 102 19.26 7.91 0.05
C SER A 102 20.76 8.12 0.27
N SER A 103 21.62 7.47 -0.53
CA SER A 103 23.07 7.69 -0.52
C SER A 103 23.45 9.15 -0.80
N GLU A 104 22.54 9.95 -1.39
CA GLU A 104 22.78 11.34 -1.77
C GLU A 104 22.02 12.38 -0.91
N GLN A 105 20.94 11.99 -0.22
CA GLN A 105 20.07 12.90 0.55
C GLN A 105 19.48 12.18 1.77
N ALA A 106 20.14 12.30 2.92
CA ALA A 106 19.75 11.76 4.23
C ALA A 106 19.45 10.24 4.27
N GLU A 107 20.09 9.54 5.20
CA GLU A 107 19.95 8.09 5.38
C GLU A 107 18.47 7.69 5.51
N ALA A 108 18.02 6.72 4.69
CA ALA A 108 16.64 6.25 4.75
C ALA A 108 16.37 5.61 6.12
N ALA A 109 15.42 6.15 6.86
CA ALA A 109 14.95 5.51 8.09
C ALA A 109 14.52 4.07 7.78
N PRO A 110 15.07 3.06 8.48
CA PRO A 110 14.72 1.67 8.26
C PRO A 110 13.28 1.40 8.72
N PRO A 111 12.67 0.29 8.26
CA PRO A 111 11.45 -0.23 8.87
C PRO A 111 11.64 -0.51 10.36
N VAL A 112 10.56 -0.63 11.15
CA VAL A 112 10.62 -0.84 12.61
C VAL A 112 11.49 -2.04 13.00
N GLY A 113 11.34 -3.16 12.28
CA GLY A 113 12.15 -4.36 12.50
C GLY A 113 13.57 -4.29 11.92
N GLY A 114 13.96 -3.18 11.29
CA GLY A 114 15.18 -3.06 10.52
C GLY A 114 15.10 -3.72 9.14
N TRP A 115 16.25 -3.75 8.44
CA TRP A 115 16.39 -4.44 7.14
C TRP A 115 16.51 -5.97 7.28
N ASP A 116 16.85 -6.44 8.49
CA ASP A 116 16.91 -7.86 8.87
C ASP A 116 16.13 -8.07 10.18
N PRO A 117 14.78 -8.14 10.11
CA PRO A 117 13.96 -8.35 11.30
C PRO A 117 14.17 -9.75 11.87
N SER A 118 14.18 -9.87 13.20
CA SER A 118 14.30 -11.18 13.86
C SER A 118 13.11 -12.10 13.56
N TRP A 119 13.33 -13.42 13.59
CA TRP A 119 12.24 -14.39 13.41
C TRP A 119 11.11 -14.21 14.42
N ALA A 120 11.40 -13.85 15.67
CA ALA A 120 10.35 -13.57 16.66
C ALA A 120 9.47 -12.39 16.24
N PHE A 121 10.06 -11.33 15.70
CA PHE A 121 9.34 -10.17 15.19
C PHE A 121 8.47 -10.52 13.96
N VAL A 122 9.04 -11.28 13.02
CA VAL A 122 8.33 -11.76 11.82
C VAL A 122 7.15 -12.65 12.22
N LEU A 123 7.36 -13.64 13.08
CA LEU A 123 6.33 -14.57 13.53
C LEU A 123 5.25 -13.88 14.35
N ALA A 124 5.58 -12.86 15.15
CA ALA A 124 4.59 -12.03 15.83
C ALA A 124 3.72 -11.24 14.84
N GLY A 125 4.34 -10.68 13.79
CA GLY A 125 3.63 -10.01 12.70
C GLY A 125 2.69 -10.97 11.97
N ILE A 126 3.18 -12.13 11.55
CA ILE A 126 2.36 -13.16 10.89
C ILE A 126 1.23 -13.62 11.83
N GLY A 127 1.51 -13.89 13.10
CA GLY A 127 0.52 -14.33 14.07
C GLY A 127 -0.62 -13.31 14.27
N LEU A 128 -0.29 -12.03 14.37
CA LEU A 128 -1.30 -10.96 14.51
C LEU A 128 -2.07 -10.72 13.21
N PHE A 129 -1.45 -10.90 12.05
CA PHE A 129 -2.15 -10.89 10.76
C PHE A 129 -3.15 -12.05 10.67
N VAL A 130 -2.72 -13.28 10.99
CA VAL A 130 -3.61 -14.45 11.02
C VAL A 130 -4.75 -14.26 12.02
N ALA A 131 -4.47 -13.69 13.19
CA ALA A 131 -5.50 -13.38 14.18
C ALA A 131 -6.51 -12.34 13.66
N GLN A 132 -6.07 -11.30 12.94
CA GLN A 132 -6.97 -10.34 12.30
C GLN A 132 -7.82 -11.01 11.21
N TYR A 133 -7.20 -11.88 10.40
CA TYR A 133 -7.87 -12.63 9.35
C TYR A 133 -8.96 -13.55 9.92
N ASP A 134 -8.65 -14.27 11.00
CA ASP A 134 -9.64 -15.14 11.69
C ASP A 134 -10.75 -14.30 12.35
N ALA A 135 -10.38 -13.19 13.00
CA ALA A 135 -11.31 -12.28 13.63
C ALA A 135 -12.29 -11.68 12.62
N SER A 136 -11.87 -11.39 11.38
CA SER A 136 -12.80 -10.88 10.36
C SER A 136 -13.90 -11.90 10.06
N GLY A 137 -13.60 -13.20 10.02
CA GLY A 137 -14.62 -14.22 9.79
C GLY A 137 -15.52 -14.48 11.01
N VAL A 138 -14.94 -14.56 12.20
CA VAL A 138 -15.71 -14.76 13.45
C VAL A 138 -16.68 -13.59 13.68
N LEU A 139 -16.23 -12.36 13.46
CA LEU A 139 -17.04 -11.17 13.70
C LEU A 139 -18.10 -10.98 12.61
N ASP A 140 -17.81 -11.30 11.34
CA ASP A 140 -18.81 -11.30 10.27
C ASP A 140 -19.94 -12.30 10.56
N GLN A 141 -19.61 -13.51 11.04
CA GLN A 141 -20.64 -14.46 11.47
C GLN A 141 -21.44 -13.94 12.69
N GLY A 142 -20.75 -13.39 13.69
CA GLY A 142 -21.34 -12.93 14.94
C GLY A 142 -22.32 -11.77 14.80
N THR A 143 -22.03 -10.79 13.93
CA THR A 143 -22.94 -9.68 13.62
C THR A 143 -24.24 -10.19 12.98
N ASN A 144 -24.15 -11.20 12.11
CA ASN A 144 -25.27 -11.74 11.36
C ASN A 144 -26.16 -12.70 12.18
N VAL A 145 -25.58 -13.51 13.07
CA VAL A 145 -26.35 -14.38 13.97
C VAL A 145 -27.14 -13.57 15.02
N ALA A 146 -26.53 -12.51 15.57
CA ALA A 146 -27.21 -11.61 16.49
C ALA A 146 -28.40 -10.88 15.82
N ALA A 147 -28.25 -10.46 14.57
CA ALA A 147 -29.35 -9.87 13.78
C ALA A 147 -30.48 -10.87 13.53
N SER A 148 -30.16 -12.14 13.26
CA SER A 148 -31.13 -13.20 12.95
C SER A 148 -31.97 -13.65 14.16
N TRP A 149 -31.37 -13.76 15.35
CA TRP A 149 -32.06 -14.24 16.56
C TRP A 149 -33.07 -13.25 17.16
N MET A 150 -32.95 -11.96 16.84
CA MET A 150 -33.81 -10.93 17.43
C MET A 150 -34.98 -10.50 16.57
N GLY A 151 -35.12 -11.03 15.34
CA GLY A 151 -36.23 -10.65 14.44
C GLY A 151 -36.32 -9.14 14.19
N GLN A 152 -35.20 -8.44 14.33
CA GLN A 152 -35.05 -6.99 14.15
C GLN A 152 -33.84 -6.77 13.26
N PRO A 153 -33.91 -5.91 12.22
CA PRO A 153 -32.71 -5.51 11.50
C PRO A 153 -31.72 -4.83 12.46
N GLY A 154 -30.66 -5.55 12.85
CA GLY A 154 -29.41 -4.98 13.35
C GLY A 154 -29.40 -4.21 14.69
N VAL A 155 -30.33 -4.41 15.63
CA VAL A 155 -30.43 -3.49 16.79
C VAL A 155 -29.50 -3.80 17.98
N LEU A 156 -28.99 -5.02 18.21
CA LEU A 156 -28.10 -5.27 19.37
C LEU A 156 -26.60 -5.47 19.06
N ALA A 157 -26.18 -5.34 17.80
CA ALA A 157 -24.80 -4.99 17.47
C ALA A 157 -24.56 -3.46 17.50
N SER A 158 -25.62 -2.67 17.71
CA SER A 158 -25.60 -1.19 17.70
C SER A 158 -25.13 -0.55 19.02
N THR A 159 -24.77 -1.30 20.05
CA THR A 159 -24.55 -0.75 21.40
C THR A 159 -23.13 -0.25 21.71
N ALA A 160 -22.29 -0.04 20.68
CA ALA A 160 -21.18 0.93 20.77
C ALA A 160 -20.66 1.41 19.41
N PHE A 161 -20.76 0.59 18.36
CA PHE A 161 -20.23 0.87 17.03
C PHE A 161 -21.19 0.22 16.00
N GLY A 162 -21.87 0.98 15.12
CA GLY A 162 -22.94 0.48 14.23
C GLY A 162 -22.49 -0.52 13.15
N ASP A 163 -23.25 -0.63 12.04
CA ASP A 163 -23.02 -1.52 10.87
C ASP A 163 -21.59 -1.49 10.25
N ARG A 164 -20.72 -0.58 10.72
CA ARG A 164 -19.32 -0.39 10.30
C ARG A 164 -18.29 -0.71 11.38
N SER A 165 -18.72 -1.29 12.50
CA SER A 165 -17.83 -1.63 13.62
C SER A 165 -16.73 -2.60 13.23
N LEU A 166 -17.06 -3.58 12.39
CA LEU A 166 -16.10 -4.52 11.82
C LEU A 166 -15.06 -3.81 10.93
N ASP A 167 -15.50 -2.95 10.01
CA ASP A 167 -14.60 -2.13 9.20
C ASP A 167 -13.65 -1.29 10.06
N VAL A 168 -14.17 -0.59 11.06
CA VAL A 168 -13.38 0.28 11.95
C VAL A 168 -12.38 -0.54 12.75
N PHE A 169 -12.78 -1.70 13.27
CA PHE A 169 -11.90 -2.59 14.01
C PHE A 169 -10.77 -3.13 13.12
N LEU A 170 -11.08 -3.62 11.93
CA LEU A 170 -10.10 -4.16 10.99
C LEU A 170 -9.19 -3.06 10.45
N ALA A 171 -9.71 -1.88 10.15
CA ALA A 171 -8.91 -0.72 9.76
C ALA A 171 -7.94 -0.30 10.87
N ALA A 172 -8.44 -0.15 12.10
CA ALA A 172 -7.63 0.27 13.24
C ALA A 172 -6.51 -0.75 13.54
N THR A 173 -6.85 -2.04 13.53
CA THR A 173 -5.86 -3.10 13.76
C THR A 173 -4.87 -3.23 12.60
N ALA A 174 -5.28 -3.04 11.35
CA ALA A 174 -4.39 -3.04 10.18
C ALA A 174 -3.41 -1.86 10.19
N VAL A 175 -3.89 -0.65 10.53
CA VAL A 175 -3.03 0.54 10.70
C VAL A 175 -2.06 0.36 11.86
N LEU A 176 -2.53 -0.14 13.00
CA LEU A 176 -1.68 -0.46 14.15
C LEU A 176 -0.63 -1.52 13.79
N HIS A 177 -1.02 -2.50 12.98
CA HIS A 177 -0.11 -3.53 12.49
C HIS A 177 1.02 -2.92 11.65
N TRP A 178 0.70 -2.07 10.67
CA TRP A 178 1.71 -1.37 9.89
C TRP A 178 2.59 -0.48 10.78
N PHE A 179 2.00 0.26 11.72
CA PHE A 179 2.75 1.15 12.61
C PHE A 179 3.73 0.40 13.51
N THR A 180 3.36 -0.81 13.95
CA THR A 180 4.16 -1.65 14.84
C THR A 180 5.21 -2.45 14.10
N PHE A 181 4.89 -2.98 12.92
CA PHE A 181 5.75 -3.95 12.23
C PHE A 181 6.53 -3.39 11.04
N ASP A 182 6.18 -2.24 10.47
CA ASP A 182 6.87 -1.72 9.29
C ASP A 182 7.19 -0.22 9.41
N ARG A 183 6.18 0.65 9.55
CA ARG A 183 6.30 2.11 9.64
C ARG A 183 7.16 2.77 8.55
N SER A 184 7.44 2.08 7.44
CA SER A 184 8.18 2.65 6.31
C SER A 184 7.23 3.19 5.23
N ARG A 185 7.70 4.19 4.47
CA ARG A 185 6.91 4.79 3.36
C ARG A 185 6.65 3.79 2.24
N GLN A 186 7.64 2.97 1.91
CA GLN A 186 7.52 1.91 0.91
C GLN A 186 6.60 0.79 1.38
N GLY A 187 6.65 0.43 2.67
CA GLY A 187 5.71 -0.53 3.26
C GLY A 187 4.27 0.01 3.25
N LEU A 188 4.07 1.31 3.50
CA LEU A 188 2.75 1.95 3.39
C LEU A 188 2.24 1.93 1.95
N PHE A 189 3.11 2.26 0.98
CA PHE A 189 2.77 2.18 -0.43
C PHE A 189 2.34 0.76 -0.82
N MET A 190 3.10 -0.27 -0.40
CA MET A 190 2.76 -1.66 -0.68
C MET A 190 1.46 -2.08 0.01
N ALA A 191 1.20 -1.66 1.24
CA ALA A 191 -0.03 -1.96 1.97
C ALA A 191 -1.26 -1.33 1.31
N CYS A 192 -1.15 -0.08 0.83
CA CYS A 192 -2.18 0.56 0.04
C CYS A 192 -2.39 -0.16 -1.30
N LEU A 193 -1.30 -0.54 -1.97
CA LEU A 193 -1.36 -1.24 -3.26
C LEU A 193 -2.07 -2.59 -3.12
N THR A 194 -1.80 -3.36 -2.07
CA THR A 194 -2.50 -4.63 -1.82
C THR A 194 -3.95 -4.43 -1.40
N ALA A 195 -4.24 -3.42 -0.57
CA ALA A 195 -5.59 -3.08 -0.16
C ALA A 195 -6.51 -2.69 -1.34
N VAL A 196 -5.94 -2.33 -2.49
CA VAL A 196 -6.68 -2.08 -3.73
C VAL A 196 -6.58 -3.27 -4.68
N GLY A 197 -5.37 -3.76 -4.96
CA GLY A 197 -5.12 -4.80 -5.94
C GLY A 197 -5.74 -6.15 -5.58
N GLY A 198 -5.68 -6.55 -4.32
CA GLY A 198 -6.32 -7.77 -3.83
C GLY A 198 -7.83 -7.77 -4.08
N PRO A 199 -8.58 -6.78 -3.55
CA PRO A 199 -10.02 -6.66 -3.78
C PRO A 199 -10.41 -6.54 -5.26
N LEU A 200 -9.59 -5.89 -6.11
CA LEU A 200 -9.85 -5.87 -7.56
C LEU A 200 -9.73 -7.25 -8.20
N ILE A 201 -8.75 -8.06 -7.79
CA ILE A 201 -8.63 -9.45 -8.24
C ILE A 201 -9.85 -10.24 -7.77
N GLU A 202 -10.26 -10.10 -6.52
CA GLU A 202 -11.45 -10.78 -6.00
C GLU A 202 -12.73 -10.42 -6.76
N ILE A 203 -12.98 -9.13 -6.99
CA ILE A 203 -14.10 -8.64 -7.81
C ILE A 203 -14.08 -9.30 -9.19
N PHE A 204 -12.90 -9.47 -9.80
CA PHE A 204 -12.78 -10.16 -11.09
C PHE A 204 -13.09 -11.66 -10.98
N LEU A 205 -12.54 -12.36 -9.98
CA LEU A 205 -12.76 -13.79 -9.78
C LEU A 205 -14.24 -14.11 -9.49
N ILE A 206 -14.94 -13.22 -8.77
CA ILE A 206 -16.35 -13.37 -8.42
C ILE A 206 -17.23 -13.03 -9.62
N ASN A 207 -17.07 -11.84 -10.21
CA ASN A 207 -18.04 -11.35 -11.19
C ASN A 207 -17.77 -11.83 -12.62
N GLN A 208 -16.51 -12.04 -13.00
CA GLN A 208 -16.16 -12.46 -14.36
C GLN A 208 -15.97 -13.96 -14.47
N LEU A 209 -15.40 -14.60 -13.45
CA LEU A 209 -15.11 -16.03 -13.49
C LEU A 209 -16.11 -16.88 -12.68
N GLY A 210 -16.92 -16.27 -11.81
CA GLY A 210 -17.92 -16.97 -11.01
C GLY A 210 -17.32 -18.07 -10.12
N LEU A 211 -16.10 -17.89 -9.61
CA LEU A 211 -15.37 -18.97 -8.93
C LEU A 211 -15.79 -19.18 -7.47
N TYR A 212 -16.21 -18.12 -6.80
CA TYR A 212 -16.70 -18.14 -5.42
C TYR A 212 -17.59 -16.91 -5.18
N HIS A 213 -18.22 -16.84 -4.01
CA HIS A 213 -18.99 -15.69 -3.57
C HIS A 213 -18.86 -15.49 -2.06
N TYR A 214 -18.99 -14.24 -1.61
CA TYR A 214 -19.18 -13.93 -0.20
C TYR A 214 -20.65 -14.15 0.20
N ALA A 215 -20.88 -14.63 1.42
CA ALA A 215 -22.22 -14.73 1.98
C ALA A 215 -22.84 -13.34 2.23
N HIS A 216 -22.02 -12.37 2.65
CA HIS A 216 -22.44 -11.01 2.98
C HIS A 216 -21.60 -9.99 2.22
N ALA A 217 -21.92 -9.77 0.94
CA ALA A 217 -21.23 -8.78 0.11
C ALA A 217 -21.83 -7.36 0.26
N ASP A 218 -20.97 -6.35 0.33
CA ASP A 218 -21.38 -4.94 0.44
C ASP A 218 -21.35 -4.22 -0.91
N PHE A 219 -20.29 -4.42 -1.70
CA PHE A 219 -20.12 -3.76 -2.99
C PHE A 219 -19.37 -4.64 -3.98
N ALA A 220 -19.82 -4.66 -5.23
CA ALA A 220 -19.17 -5.39 -6.33
C ALA A 220 -18.86 -6.88 -6.01
N GLY A 221 -19.66 -7.51 -5.15
CA GLY A 221 -19.50 -8.92 -4.76
C GLY A 221 -18.53 -9.18 -3.60
N ILE A 222 -17.93 -8.15 -2.99
CA ILE A 222 -17.01 -8.27 -1.85
C ILE A 222 -17.51 -7.48 -0.62
N PRO A 223 -17.09 -7.85 0.60
CA PRO A 223 -17.41 -7.09 1.81
C PRO A 223 -16.52 -5.85 1.92
N ALA A 224 -17.02 -4.79 2.58
CA ALA A 224 -16.34 -3.51 2.70
C ALA A 224 -15.06 -3.56 3.53
N TRP A 225 -14.95 -4.59 4.38
CA TRP A 225 -13.83 -4.77 5.27
C TRP A 225 -12.62 -5.51 4.67
N ILE A 226 -12.77 -6.20 3.53
CA ILE A 226 -11.68 -6.99 2.93
C ILE A 226 -10.41 -6.17 2.58
N PRO A 227 -10.49 -4.89 2.17
CA PRO A 227 -9.29 -4.07 1.92
C PRO A 227 -8.36 -3.98 3.14
N TRP A 228 -8.92 -3.96 4.36
CA TRP A 228 -8.14 -3.85 5.59
C TRP A 228 -7.37 -5.13 5.91
N VAL A 229 -7.92 -6.29 5.57
CA VAL A 229 -7.23 -7.58 5.68
C VAL A 229 -6.03 -7.62 4.72
N TYR A 230 -6.21 -7.19 3.47
CA TYR A 230 -5.11 -7.06 2.50
C TYR A 230 -4.04 -6.03 2.91
N PHE A 231 -4.47 -4.92 3.51
CA PHE A 231 -3.55 -3.92 4.05
C PHE A 231 -2.68 -4.54 5.16
N CYS A 232 -3.30 -5.26 6.10
CA CYS A 232 -2.62 -5.91 7.22
C CYS A 232 -1.63 -7.00 6.77
N GLY A 233 -1.97 -7.75 5.71
CA GLY A 233 -1.09 -8.77 5.17
C GLY A 233 0.24 -8.24 4.64
N SER A 234 0.29 -6.97 4.19
CA SER A 234 1.50 -6.40 3.57
C SER A 234 2.69 -6.32 4.52
N PRO A 235 2.62 -5.69 5.71
CA PRO A 235 3.72 -5.71 6.68
C PRO A 235 4.14 -7.12 7.10
N ALA A 236 3.20 -8.04 7.31
CA ALA A 236 3.48 -9.39 7.77
C ALA A 236 4.31 -10.18 6.72
N VAL A 237 3.85 -10.20 5.47
CA VAL A 237 4.53 -10.92 4.38
C VAL A 237 5.78 -10.18 3.91
N GLY A 238 5.77 -8.85 3.92
CA GLY A 238 6.93 -8.02 3.60
C GLY A 238 8.11 -8.28 4.55
N ASN A 239 7.84 -8.37 5.86
CA ASN A 239 8.86 -8.69 6.86
C ASN A 239 9.37 -10.14 6.76
N LEU A 240 8.52 -11.09 6.40
CA LEU A 240 8.96 -12.44 6.04
C LEU A 240 9.95 -12.40 4.87
N GLY A 241 9.64 -11.62 3.84
CA GLY A 241 10.53 -11.38 2.70
C GLY A 241 11.90 -10.85 3.09
N ARG A 242 11.93 -9.82 3.96
CA ARG A 242 13.17 -9.23 4.49
C ARG A 242 14.02 -10.27 5.22
N ARG A 243 13.42 -11.04 6.14
CA ARG A 243 14.15 -12.06 6.91
C ARG A 243 14.65 -13.21 6.03
N CYS A 244 13.80 -13.74 5.13
CA CYS A 244 14.21 -14.79 4.21
C CYS A 244 15.39 -14.34 3.33
N ARG A 245 15.36 -13.12 2.82
CA ARG A 245 16.47 -12.55 2.05
C ARG A 245 17.75 -12.49 2.87
N ALA A 246 17.68 -11.97 4.10
CA ALA A 246 18.85 -11.85 4.97
C ALA A 246 19.53 -13.21 5.25
N GLU A 247 18.73 -14.24 5.58
CA GLU A 247 19.22 -15.61 5.82
C GLU A 247 19.87 -16.23 4.57
N LEU A 248 19.24 -16.06 3.41
CA LEU A 248 19.74 -16.58 2.14
C LEU A 248 21.03 -15.89 1.71
N ALA A 249 21.13 -14.57 1.91
CA ALA A 249 22.33 -13.81 1.65
C ALA A 249 23.48 -14.23 2.58
N ALA A 250 23.22 -14.35 3.89
CA ALA A 250 24.20 -14.82 4.87
C ALA A 250 24.71 -16.24 4.56
N SER A 251 23.80 -17.14 4.21
CA SER A 251 24.13 -18.52 3.82
C SER A 251 25.00 -18.59 2.56
N SER A 252 24.77 -17.68 1.62
CA SER A 252 25.56 -17.62 0.37
C SER A 252 26.94 -17.04 0.63
N ALA A 253 27.06 -16.02 1.49
CA ALA A 253 28.34 -15.46 1.92
C ALA A 253 29.21 -16.51 2.63
N LEU A 254 28.64 -17.31 3.54
CA LEU A 254 29.35 -18.40 4.22
C LEU A 254 29.87 -19.47 3.25
N ARG A 255 29.09 -19.83 2.21
CA ARG A 255 29.52 -20.79 1.18
C ARG A 255 30.67 -20.26 0.31
N SER A 256 30.75 -18.94 0.13
CA SER A 256 31.79 -18.29 -0.67
C SER A 256 33.08 -17.96 0.09
N ALA A 257 33.08 -18.12 1.43
CA ALA A 257 34.27 -17.88 2.23
C ALA A 257 35.34 -18.94 1.91
N PRO A 258 36.58 -18.55 1.55
CA PRO A 258 37.63 -19.51 1.28
C PRO A 258 37.87 -20.38 2.51
N GLU A 259 37.89 -21.70 2.33
CA GLU A 259 38.31 -22.65 3.36
C GLU A 259 39.68 -22.21 3.88
N GLN A 260 39.71 -21.62 5.07
CA GLN A 260 40.95 -21.56 5.84
C GLN A 260 41.19 -22.99 6.31
N GLY A 261 41.93 -23.75 5.49
CA GLY A 261 42.44 -25.06 5.88
C GLY A 261 43.13 -24.97 7.24
N PRO A 262 43.13 -26.06 8.04
CA PRO A 262 43.63 -26.04 9.40
C PRO A 262 45.03 -25.42 9.43
N ALA A 263 45.13 -24.28 10.12
CA ALA A 263 46.33 -23.49 10.22
C ALA A 263 47.49 -24.39 10.66
N ALA A 264 48.42 -24.65 9.74
CA ALA A 264 49.73 -25.14 10.08
C ALA A 264 50.37 -24.08 10.98
N ALA A 265 50.37 -24.35 12.28
CA ALA A 265 51.20 -23.68 13.24
C ALA A 265 52.66 -23.83 12.78
N ALA A 266 53.19 -22.79 12.14
CA ALA A 266 54.60 -22.67 11.87
C ALA A 266 55.01 -21.20 12.00
N SER A 267 55.89 -20.99 12.97
CA SER A 267 56.59 -19.77 13.29
C SER A 267 57.22 -19.08 12.09
N SER A 268 57.11 -17.76 12.00
CA SER A 268 58.29 -16.92 11.84
C SER A 268 57.97 -15.45 12.11
N THR A 269 58.53 -14.96 13.19
CA THR A 269 58.92 -13.57 13.41
C THR A 269 59.69 -13.01 12.21
N THR A 270 59.25 -11.89 11.63
CA THR A 270 60.14 -10.78 11.21
C THR A 270 59.37 -9.53 10.79
N ARG A 271 59.92 -8.38 11.20
CA ARG A 271 59.48 -6.99 10.97
C ARG A 271 59.72 -6.53 9.51
N PRO A 272 59.17 -5.36 9.10
CA PRO A 272 58.94 -4.99 7.71
C PRO A 272 60.13 -4.30 7.04
N ARG A 273 60.19 -4.38 5.70
CA ARG A 273 60.95 -3.44 4.86
C ARG A 273 60.08 -2.86 3.75
N SER A 274 60.27 -1.55 3.62
CA SER A 274 59.84 -0.61 2.60
C SER A 274 60.27 -0.95 1.17
N GLY A 275 59.50 -0.49 0.19
CA GLY A 275 60.07 0.18 -0.99
C GLY A 275 59.47 -0.19 -2.35
N GLY A 276 58.97 0.85 -3.06
CA GLY A 276 58.91 0.98 -4.53
C GLY A 276 57.91 0.06 -5.25
N GLY A 277 57.00 0.52 -6.11
CA GLY A 277 57.12 1.58 -7.11
C GLY A 277 56.88 0.98 -8.50
N ARG A 278 56.17 1.73 -9.37
CA ARG A 278 55.81 1.49 -10.79
C ARG A 278 54.43 0.81 -10.98
N ARG A 279 53.40 1.54 -11.43
CA ARG A 279 53.10 2.08 -12.79
C ARG A 279 52.99 0.99 -13.86
N GLY A 280 51.77 0.82 -14.36
CA GLY A 280 51.43 0.17 -15.63
C GLY A 280 50.04 0.63 -16.07
N ILE A 281 50.01 1.64 -16.93
CA ILE A 281 48.85 2.14 -17.70
C ILE A 281 48.92 1.48 -19.08
N SER A 282 47.80 1.00 -19.63
CA SER A 282 47.49 0.96 -21.09
C SER A 282 45.98 0.70 -21.23
N LEU A 283 45.15 1.68 -21.64
CA LEU A 283 44.85 2.18 -23.00
C LEU A 283 44.20 1.09 -23.90
N LEU A 284 42.87 1.06 -24.12
CA LEU A 284 41.97 1.81 -25.04
C LEU A 284 41.90 1.24 -26.47
N VAL A 285 40.72 1.45 -27.09
CA VAL A 285 40.31 1.28 -28.52
C VAL A 285 39.92 -0.17 -28.90
N VAL A 286 38.80 -0.52 -29.58
CA VAL A 286 38.04 0.06 -30.73
C VAL A 286 36.62 -0.57 -30.82
N ASP A 287 35.56 0.25 -31.05
CA ASP A 287 34.30 -0.07 -31.78
C ASP A 287 34.46 0.42 -33.25
N PRO A 288 33.68 0.05 -34.32
CA PRO A 288 32.18 -0.11 -34.39
C PRO A 288 31.70 -1.05 -35.57
N PRO A 289 30.60 -0.79 -36.36
CA PRO A 289 29.17 -0.50 -36.11
C PRO A 289 28.19 -1.48 -36.86
N HIS A 290 26.86 -1.26 -36.75
CA HIS A 290 25.74 -1.46 -37.72
C HIS A 290 24.45 -1.82 -36.94
N ASP A 291 23.22 -1.42 -37.27
CA ASP A 291 22.63 -0.55 -38.30
C ASP A 291 21.20 -0.17 -37.83
N GLU A 292 20.67 0.92 -38.37
CA GLU A 292 19.35 1.48 -38.03
C GLU A 292 18.20 0.76 -38.73
N GLY A 293 17.07 0.64 -38.04
CA GLY A 293 15.80 0.17 -38.57
C GLY A 293 14.67 1.08 -38.12
N GLU A 294 14.48 2.15 -38.86
CA GLU A 294 13.41 3.14 -38.73
C GLU A 294 12.09 2.55 -39.27
N SER A 295 11.05 2.47 -38.44
CA SER A 295 9.68 2.24 -38.92
C SER A 295 8.75 3.34 -38.40
N ARG A 296 8.33 4.18 -39.35
CA ARG A 296 7.19 5.09 -39.29
C ARG A 296 5.92 4.28 -39.04
N ASP A 297 5.14 4.69 -38.05
CA ASP A 297 3.67 4.73 -38.11
C ASP A 297 3.19 5.68 -37.01
N GLY A 298 2.59 6.79 -37.42
CA GLY A 298 1.96 7.75 -36.54
C GLY A 298 0.84 8.42 -37.30
N GLU A 299 -0.38 8.32 -36.77
CA GLU A 299 -1.43 9.36 -36.80
C GLU A 299 -2.74 8.80 -36.21
N GLU A 300 -2.77 8.48 -34.91
CA GLU A 300 -4.07 8.32 -34.20
C GLU A 300 -4.02 8.47 -32.66
N SER A 301 -3.08 9.25 -32.11
CA SER A 301 -2.95 9.39 -30.64
C SER A 301 -2.56 10.81 -30.19
N ALA A 302 -3.16 11.85 -30.77
CA ALA A 302 -2.84 13.24 -30.40
C ALA A 302 -3.72 13.79 -29.25
N THR A 303 -4.94 13.28 -29.05
CA THR A 303 -5.91 13.83 -28.08
C THR A 303 -5.73 13.28 -26.66
N THR A 304 -5.36 12.01 -26.52
CA THR A 304 -5.07 11.36 -25.22
C THR A 304 -3.73 11.81 -24.61
N GLY A 305 -2.76 12.18 -25.46
CA GLY A 305 -1.45 12.69 -25.02
C GLY A 305 -1.53 14.06 -24.32
N ALA A 306 -2.42 14.94 -24.78
CA ALA A 306 -2.55 16.29 -24.21
C ALA A 306 -3.21 16.28 -22.81
N GLU A 307 -4.17 15.39 -22.57
CA GLU A 307 -4.80 15.24 -21.25
C GLU A 307 -3.83 14.62 -20.24
N THR A 308 -3.10 13.57 -20.63
CA THR A 308 -2.10 12.92 -19.77
C THR A 308 -0.94 13.86 -19.41
N GLU A 309 -0.52 14.74 -20.32
CA GLU A 309 0.51 15.74 -20.02
C GLU A 309 -0.01 16.83 -19.06
N LYS A 310 -1.26 17.25 -19.20
CA LYS A 310 -1.91 18.21 -18.29
C LYS A 310 -2.09 17.62 -16.89
N GLU A 311 -2.40 16.33 -16.78
CA GLU A 311 -2.46 15.60 -15.51
C GLU A 311 -1.08 15.46 -14.86
N SER A 312 -0.05 15.09 -15.64
CA SER A 312 1.34 15.02 -15.15
C SER A 312 1.84 16.36 -14.61
N ARG A 313 1.52 17.48 -15.28
CA ARG A 313 1.85 18.83 -14.81
C ARG A 313 1.10 19.20 -13.52
N SER A 314 -0.14 18.75 -13.37
CA SER A 314 -0.96 19.01 -12.18
C SER A 314 -0.44 18.24 -10.96
N LEU A 315 -0.09 16.96 -11.14
CA LEU A 315 0.54 16.12 -10.10
C LEU A 315 1.92 16.66 -9.67
N LYS A 316 2.73 17.16 -10.62
CA LYS A 316 4.02 17.80 -10.30
C LYS A 316 3.86 19.08 -9.48
N ARG A 317 2.85 19.91 -9.78
CA ARG A 317 2.53 21.11 -9.00
C ARG A 317 2.07 20.74 -7.58
N LEU A 318 1.21 19.74 -7.46
CA LEU A 318 0.71 19.23 -6.18
C LEU A 318 1.85 18.69 -5.31
N SER A 319 2.69 17.81 -5.86
CA SER A 319 3.88 17.29 -5.18
C SER A 319 4.82 18.40 -4.69
N LYS A 320 4.95 19.49 -5.45
CA LYS A 320 5.73 20.67 -5.05
C LYS A 320 5.05 21.45 -3.93
N GLN A 321 3.72 21.58 -3.93
CA GLN A 321 2.96 22.21 -2.84
C GLN A 321 3.04 21.39 -1.56
N MET A 322 2.84 20.06 -1.64
CA MET A 322 2.96 19.16 -0.48
C MET A 322 4.35 19.24 0.18
N ARG A 323 5.43 19.26 -0.62
CA ARG A 323 6.79 19.44 -0.09
C ARG A 323 7.01 20.78 0.61
N ARG A 324 6.40 21.86 0.11
CA ARG A 324 6.47 23.17 0.77
C ARG A 324 5.70 23.17 2.08
N LEU A 325 4.56 22.49 2.13
CA LEU A 325 3.74 22.36 3.34
C LEU A 325 4.46 21.52 4.41
N ASP A 326 5.08 20.41 4.02
CA ASP A 326 5.90 19.56 4.90
C ASP A 326 7.07 20.36 5.52
N GLN A 327 7.76 21.17 4.71
CA GLN A 327 8.82 22.08 5.19
C GLN A 327 8.34 23.12 6.19
N VAL A 328 7.09 23.60 6.07
CA VAL A 328 6.52 24.56 7.04
C VAL A 328 6.18 23.84 8.35
N ALA A 329 5.63 22.62 8.29
CA ALA A 329 5.34 21.82 9.47
C ALA A 329 6.61 21.49 10.26
N THR A 330 7.67 21.02 9.59
CA THR A 330 8.95 20.72 10.25
C THR A 330 9.54 21.95 10.93
N LYS A 331 9.36 23.16 10.36
CA LYS A 331 9.81 24.40 10.99
C LYS A 331 8.99 24.76 12.22
N LEU A 332 7.67 24.57 12.17
CA LEU A 332 6.79 24.84 13.30
C LEU A 332 7.03 23.84 14.45
N GLU A 333 7.27 22.57 14.13
CA GLU A 333 7.62 21.54 15.12
C GLU A 333 8.98 21.87 15.77
N ALA A 334 10.00 22.21 14.98
CA ALA A 334 11.30 22.61 15.54
C ALA A 334 11.20 23.88 16.42
N GLN A 335 10.34 24.83 16.06
CA GLN A 335 10.09 26.02 16.87
C GLN A 335 9.35 25.70 18.17
N ALA A 336 8.43 24.72 18.15
CA ALA A 336 7.76 24.23 19.36
C ALA A 336 8.76 23.58 20.32
N ASP A 337 9.64 22.71 19.80
CA ASP A 337 10.69 22.03 20.57
C ASP A 337 11.67 23.04 21.20
N GLU A 338 12.05 24.08 20.46
CA GLU A 338 12.93 25.15 20.97
C GLU A 338 12.26 25.94 22.12
N LEU A 339 10.98 26.26 21.99
CA LEU A 339 10.23 26.95 23.05
C LEU A 339 10.08 26.07 24.31
N GLU A 340 9.88 24.76 24.15
CA GLU A 340 9.83 23.81 25.26
C GLU A 340 11.19 23.69 25.98
N ALA A 341 12.28 23.65 25.23
CA ALA A 341 13.64 23.67 25.78
C ALA A 341 13.94 24.99 26.56
N GLN A 342 13.45 26.13 26.07
CA GLN A 342 13.58 27.41 26.77
C GLN A 342 12.75 27.42 28.06
N ALA A 343 11.51 26.93 28.03
CA ALA A 343 10.63 26.86 29.20
C ALA A 343 11.20 25.98 30.32
N THR A 344 11.79 24.84 29.97
CA THR A 344 12.42 23.90 30.94
C THR A 344 13.68 24.49 31.57
N THR A 345 14.50 25.20 30.78
CA THR A 345 15.72 25.87 31.27
C THR A 345 15.39 27.00 32.25
N SER A 346 14.38 27.82 31.94
CA SER A 346 13.94 28.91 32.83
C SER A 346 13.36 28.38 34.15
N ALA A 347 12.65 27.26 34.15
CA ALA A 347 12.11 26.66 35.38
C ALA A 347 13.20 26.17 36.36
N SER A 348 14.37 25.76 35.85
CA SER A 348 15.48 25.32 36.69
C SER A 348 16.25 26.46 37.38
N GLN A 349 16.14 27.70 36.89
CA GLN A 349 16.86 28.85 37.45
C GLN A 349 16.09 29.53 38.60
N ASP A 350 14.79 29.29 38.73
CA ASP A 350 13.90 29.94 39.72
C ASP A 350 13.95 29.29 41.13
N HIS A 351 14.91 28.37 41.35
CA HIS A 351 15.15 27.72 42.66
C HIS A 351 16.53 28.03 43.26
N GLY A 352 17.24 29.04 42.72
CA GLY A 352 18.49 29.55 43.29
C GLY A 352 18.26 30.51 44.46
N ASP A 353 19.00 30.29 45.54
CA ASP A 353 19.07 31.09 46.78
C ASP A 353 19.08 32.62 46.51
N PRO A 354 18.22 33.45 47.17
CA PRO A 354 18.11 34.90 46.90
C PRO A 354 19.33 35.76 47.26
N THR A 355 20.47 35.15 47.59
CA THR A 355 21.55 35.82 48.30
C THR A 355 22.86 35.90 47.53
N GLU A 356 22.88 36.41 46.29
CA GLU A 356 24.04 37.18 45.77
C GLU A 356 23.84 37.69 44.33
N GLY A 357 24.26 38.93 44.08
CA GLY A 357 24.74 39.34 42.75
C GLY A 357 23.86 40.30 41.95
N LYS A 358 24.27 41.58 41.92
CA LYS A 358 23.86 42.57 40.92
C LYS A 358 24.38 42.17 39.53
N GLY A 359 23.60 41.39 38.78
CA GLY A 359 23.85 41.05 37.38
C GLY A 359 22.89 41.78 36.44
N SER A 360 23.43 42.28 35.33
CA SER A 360 22.74 43.06 34.28
C SER A 360 21.43 42.42 33.78
N PRO A 361 20.36 43.19 33.46
CA PRO A 361 19.13 42.64 32.93
C PRO A 361 19.35 42.20 31.47
N ALA A 362 19.78 40.96 31.29
CA ALA A 362 19.69 40.31 30.00
C ALA A 362 18.19 40.17 29.68
N SER A 363 17.82 40.70 28.51
CA SER A 363 16.50 40.65 27.87
C SER A 363 16.02 39.20 27.67
N GLY A 364 15.70 38.49 28.74
CA GLY A 364 15.05 37.19 28.72
C GLY A 364 13.54 37.38 28.55
N ARG A 365 12.94 36.67 27.59
CA ARG A 365 11.48 36.59 27.49
C ARG A 365 10.91 36.06 28.81
N THR A 366 9.80 36.63 29.24
CA THR A 366 9.13 36.14 30.45
C THR A 366 8.53 34.76 30.20
N ARG A 367 8.34 33.95 31.25
CA ARG A 367 7.69 32.63 31.14
C ARG A 367 6.30 32.72 30.48
N GLU A 368 5.57 33.80 30.73
CA GLU A 368 4.26 34.06 30.10
C GLU A 368 4.39 34.29 28.59
N GLU A 369 5.42 35.00 28.13
CA GLU A 369 5.69 35.20 26.69
C GLU A 369 6.05 33.89 25.99
N ILE A 370 6.79 32.98 26.66
CA ILE A 370 7.15 31.67 26.11
C ILE A 370 5.89 30.79 25.97
N LEU A 371 5.03 30.75 27.00
CA LEU A 371 3.78 29.98 26.95
C LEU A 371 2.80 30.50 25.90
N ALA A 372 2.68 31.83 25.76
CA ALA A 372 1.84 32.45 24.72
C ALA A 372 2.37 32.14 23.30
N ALA A 373 3.68 32.13 23.11
CA ALA A 373 4.31 31.73 21.86
C ALA A 373 4.06 30.25 21.55
N GLN A 374 4.17 29.37 22.55
CA GLN A 374 3.91 27.93 22.40
C GLN A 374 2.46 27.67 22.00
N GLN A 375 1.49 28.33 22.66
CA GLN A 375 0.08 28.19 22.32
C GLN A 375 -0.22 28.67 20.89
N THR A 376 0.40 29.77 20.45
CA THR A 376 0.28 30.27 19.07
C THR A 376 0.80 29.26 18.04
N VAL A 377 1.96 28.63 18.31
CA VAL A 377 2.53 27.60 17.43
C VAL A 377 1.63 26.36 17.37
N MET A 378 1.04 25.96 18.50
CA MET A 378 0.12 24.82 18.55
C MET A 378 -1.20 25.08 17.81
N GLU A 379 -1.76 26.30 17.89
CA GLU A 379 -2.94 26.71 17.11
C GLU A 379 -2.64 26.75 15.60
N GLN A 380 -1.44 27.19 15.22
CA GLN A 380 -0.97 27.16 13.83
C GLN A 380 -0.81 25.71 13.32
N LEU A 381 -0.24 24.81 14.14
CA LEU A 381 -0.13 23.38 13.81
C LEU A 381 -1.50 22.70 13.70
N ALA A 382 -2.45 23.00 14.58
CA ALA A 382 -3.81 22.45 14.52
C ALA A 382 -4.56 22.93 13.25
N THR A 383 -4.49 24.23 12.95
CA THR A 383 -5.04 24.81 11.72
C THR A 383 -4.39 24.20 10.48
N TRP A 384 -3.08 23.95 10.54
CA TRP A 384 -2.32 23.33 9.47
C TRP A 384 -2.72 21.86 9.22
N ARG A 385 -2.86 21.04 10.28
CA ARG A 385 -3.33 19.64 10.16
C ARG A 385 -4.73 19.59 9.56
N ALA A 386 -5.63 20.47 9.99
CA ALA A 386 -6.97 20.57 9.42
C ALA A 386 -6.95 20.95 7.93
N ALA A 387 -6.03 21.82 7.49
CA ALA A 387 -5.86 22.16 6.08
C ALA A 387 -5.28 20.99 5.27
N GLN A 388 -4.36 20.21 5.84
CA GLN A 388 -3.81 19.01 5.20
C GLN A 388 -4.89 17.93 5.00
N ASP A 389 -5.71 17.69 6.03
CA ASP A 389 -6.83 16.76 5.96
C ASP A 389 -7.87 17.22 4.92
N ALA A 390 -8.17 18.53 4.87
CA ALA A 390 -9.07 19.09 3.88
C ALA A 390 -8.55 18.93 2.44
N VAL A 391 -7.26 19.15 2.18
CA VAL A 391 -6.63 18.93 0.87
C VAL A 391 -6.64 17.45 0.48
N PHE A 392 -6.34 16.55 1.43
CA PHE A 392 -6.37 15.10 1.18
C PHE A 392 -7.79 14.59 0.86
N ILE A 393 -8.80 15.08 1.59
CA ILE A 393 -10.21 14.78 1.34
C ILE A 393 -10.67 15.38 0.01
N ALA A 394 -10.27 16.61 -0.30
CA ALA A 394 -10.64 17.29 -1.55
C ALA A 394 -10.03 16.60 -2.78
N ASP A 395 -8.75 16.22 -2.73
CA ASP A 395 -8.09 15.53 -3.85
C ASP A 395 -8.55 14.08 -4.00
N GLY A 396 -8.75 13.37 -2.88
CA GLY A 396 -9.29 12.01 -2.88
C GLY A 396 -10.72 11.96 -3.45
N SER A 397 -11.56 12.94 -3.10
CA SER A 397 -12.91 13.07 -3.66
C SER A 397 -12.89 13.49 -5.13
N LEU A 398 -11.95 14.32 -5.57
CA LEU A 398 -11.79 14.69 -6.98
C LEU A 398 -11.35 13.50 -7.84
N PHE A 399 -10.44 12.67 -7.34
CA PHE A 399 -10.02 11.43 -8.01
C PHE A 399 -11.18 10.44 -8.11
N LEU A 400 -11.91 10.24 -7.01
CA LEU A 400 -13.09 9.37 -6.99
C LEU A 400 -14.19 9.87 -7.94
N LEU A 401 -14.42 11.19 -8.00
CA LEU A 401 -15.34 11.82 -8.96
C LEU A 401 -14.93 11.56 -10.42
N ARG A 402 -13.64 11.68 -10.75
CA ARG A 402 -13.14 11.39 -12.11
C ARG A 402 -13.31 9.92 -12.47
N LEU A 403 -13.01 9.01 -11.54
CA LEU A 403 -13.18 7.58 -11.73
C LEU A 403 -14.66 7.22 -11.93
N LEU A 404 -15.56 7.78 -11.11
CA LEU A 404 -17.00 7.57 -11.23
C LEU A 404 -17.56 8.14 -12.54
N ARG A 405 -17.11 9.32 -12.99
CA ARG A 405 -17.50 9.91 -14.28
C ARG A 405 -16.97 9.10 -15.48
N SER A 406 -15.77 8.56 -15.37
CA SER A 406 -15.21 7.67 -16.40
C SER A 406 -16.03 6.38 -16.51
N ARG A 407 -16.38 5.76 -15.37
CA ARG A 407 -17.20 4.56 -15.35
C ARG A 407 -18.62 4.81 -15.82
N LEU A 408 -19.22 5.95 -15.47
CA LEU A 408 -20.53 6.35 -15.96
C LEU A 408 -20.53 6.48 -17.49
N ARG A 409 -19.51 7.13 -18.08
CA ARG A 409 -19.37 7.24 -19.54
C ARG A 409 -19.22 5.89 -20.22
N ALA A 410 -18.37 5.00 -19.69
CA ALA A 410 -18.20 3.66 -20.25
C ALA A 410 -19.51 2.84 -20.25
N ILE A 411 -20.33 2.98 -19.20
CA ILE A 411 -21.64 2.32 -19.14
C ILE A 411 -22.62 2.91 -20.17
N GLN A 412 -22.61 4.24 -20.35
CA GLN A 412 -23.44 4.92 -21.36
C GLN A 412 -23.05 4.53 -22.79
N GLU A 413 -21.75 4.45 -23.08
CA GLU A 413 -21.23 3.98 -24.38
C GLU A 413 -21.66 2.52 -24.63
N GLN A 414 -21.56 1.65 -23.62
CA GLN A 414 -22.03 0.27 -23.72
C GLN A 414 -23.55 0.16 -23.97
N GLU A 415 -24.35 1.07 -23.40
CA GLU A 415 -25.79 1.16 -23.63
C GLU A 415 -26.09 1.59 -25.09
N GLU A 416 -25.37 2.58 -25.61
CA GLU A 416 -25.49 3.04 -27.00
C GLU A 416 -25.11 1.95 -28.00
N ASP A 417 -24.02 1.20 -27.75
CA ASP A 417 -23.59 0.08 -28.59
C ASP A 417 -24.61 -1.06 -28.62
N LEU A 418 -25.16 -1.44 -27.46
CA LEU A 418 -26.20 -2.47 -27.37
C LEU A 418 -27.49 -2.06 -28.11
N MET A 419 -27.87 -0.78 -28.01
CA MET A 419 -29.04 -0.25 -28.73
C MET A 419 -28.82 -0.26 -30.26
N GLN A 420 -27.61 0.06 -30.73
CA GLN A 420 -27.26 -0.03 -32.15
C GLN A 420 -27.23 -1.47 -32.67
N GLU A 421 -26.68 -2.40 -31.89
CA GLU A 421 -26.61 -3.82 -32.29
C GLU A 421 -28.01 -4.45 -32.40
N GLN A 422 -28.93 -4.07 -31.51
CA GLN A 422 -30.35 -4.47 -31.59
C GLN A 422 -31.07 -3.91 -32.83
N GLU A 423 -30.71 -2.70 -33.28
CA GLU A 423 -31.33 -2.07 -34.46
C GLU A 423 -30.81 -2.68 -35.78
N VAL A 424 -29.55 -3.15 -35.81
CA VAL A 424 -28.90 -3.74 -37.00
C VAL A 424 -29.19 -5.24 -37.15
N HIS A 425 -29.49 -5.97 -36.08
CA HIS A 425 -29.78 -7.41 -36.10
C HIS A 425 -31.25 -7.75 -35.87
N ARG A 426 -32.14 -7.20 -36.71
CA ARG A 426 -33.54 -7.64 -36.84
C ARG A 426 -33.71 -8.57 -38.07
N PRO A 427 -33.31 -9.85 -38.02
CA PRO A 427 -33.60 -10.80 -39.09
C PRO A 427 -35.05 -11.28 -39.03
N ASP A 428 -35.61 -11.60 -40.21
CA ASP A 428 -36.93 -12.21 -40.47
C ASP A 428 -37.12 -13.61 -39.83
N LEU A 429 -36.92 -13.73 -38.52
CA LEU A 429 -37.15 -14.95 -37.76
C LEU A 429 -38.43 -14.82 -36.91
N GLU A 430 -39.55 -14.61 -37.62
CA GLU A 430 -40.86 -15.00 -37.12
C GLU A 430 -40.89 -16.54 -37.03
N ASN A 431 -41.11 -17.10 -35.83
CA ASN A 431 -42.01 -18.26 -35.57
C ASN A 431 -41.72 -19.04 -34.27
N SER A 432 -41.20 -18.43 -33.21
CA SER A 432 -41.50 -18.95 -31.87
C SER A 432 -41.78 -17.82 -30.90
N VAL A 433 -43.06 -17.50 -30.75
CA VAL A 433 -43.62 -16.53 -29.78
C VAL A 433 -43.01 -16.72 -28.39
N GLU A 434 -42.68 -17.96 -28.02
CA GLU A 434 -42.13 -18.34 -26.72
C GLU A 434 -40.67 -17.88 -26.50
N VAL A 435 -39.84 -17.84 -27.56
CA VAL A 435 -38.45 -17.34 -27.48
C VAL A 435 -38.43 -15.82 -27.46
N GLU A 436 -39.36 -15.18 -28.17
CA GLU A 436 -39.50 -13.72 -28.19
C GLU A 436 -40.01 -13.20 -26.84
N GLU A 437 -40.95 -13.91 -26.21
CA GLU A 437 -41.44 -13.58 -24.87
C GLU A 437 -40.36 -13.76 -23.78
N LEU A 438 -39.57 -14.84 -23.86
CA LEU A 438 -38.44 -15.05 -22.92
C LEU A 438 -37.32 -14.01 -23.10
N ARG A 439 -36.99 -13.63 -24.33
CA ARG A 439 -36.04 -12.53 -24.60
C ARG A 439 -36.56 -11.20 -24.07
N HIS A 440 -37.84 -10.87 -24.34
CA HIS A 440 -38.45 -9.64 -23.83
C HIS A 440 -38.46 -9.59 -22.29
N GLN A 441 -38.71 -10.72 -21.62
CA GLN A 441 -38.68 -10.79 -20.16
C GLN A 441 -37.26 -10.67 -19.58
N GLN A 442 -36.26 -11.22 -20.27
CA GLN A 442 -34.86 -11.14 -19.86
C GLN A 442 -34.29 -9.74 -20.08
N ASP A 443 -34.58 -9.12 -21.22
CA ASP A 443 -34.19 -7.75 -21.54
C ASP A 443 -34.86 -6.73 -20.62
N ALA A 444 -36.15 -6.92 -20.31
CA ALA A 444 -36.86 -6.07 -19.35
C ALA A 444 -36.24 -6.15 -17.93
N LYS A 445 -35.86 -7.35 -17.47
CA LYS A 445 -35.21 -7.51 -16.16
C LYS A 445 -33.80 -6.92 -16.13
N TYR A 446 -33.05 -7.07 -17.22
CA TYR A 446 -31.70 -6.52 -17.33
C TYR A 446 -31.71 -4.99 -17.36
N ASN A 447 -32.61 -4.41 -18.18
CA ASN A 447 -32.75 -2.96 -18.31
C ASN A 447 -33.19 -2.29 -16.99
N VAL A 448 -34.13 -2.90 -16.26
CA VAL A 448 -34.57 -2.37 -14.95
C VAL A 448 -33.42 -2.35 -13.94
N LYS A 449 -32.60 -3.41 -13.89
CA LYS A 449 -31.45 -3.47 -12.96
C LYS A 449 -30.37 -2.45 -13.34
N LEU A 450 -30.09 -2.30 -14.64
CA LEU A 450 -29.12 -1.34 -15.15
C LEU A 450 -29.55 0.11 -14.86
N GLU A 451 -30.83 0.44 -15.07
CA GLU A 451 -31.39 1.75 -14.72
C GLU A 451 -31.28 2.04 -13.22
N GLU A 452 -31.56 1.06 -12.36
CA GLU A 452 -31.44 1.21 -10.91
C GLU A 452 -29.98 1.48 -10.49
N ASP A 453 -29.02 0.76 -11.07
CA ASP A 453 -27.60 0.95 -10.80
C ASP A 453 -27.08 2.30 -11.34
N LEU A 454 -27.56 2.74 -12.50
CA LEU A 454 -27.28 4.07 -13.05
C LEU A 454 -27.83 5.18 -12.16
N GLU A 455 -29.04 5.04 -11.63
CA GLU A 455 -29.64 6.03 -10.72
C GLU A 455 -28.87 6.13 -9.40
N LYS A 456 -28.46 4.99 -8.83
CA LYS A 456 -27.57 4.95 -7.65
C LYS A 456 -26.24 5.67 -7.93
N LEU A 457 -25.66 5.46 -9.11
CA LEU A 457 -24.39 6.10 -9.48
C LEU A 457 -24.56 7.62 -9.66
N ARG A 458 -25.63 8.07 -10.33
CA ARG A 458 -25.98 9.48 -10.49
C ARG A 458 -26.14 10.18 -9.14
N CYS A 459 -26.82 9.54 -8.19
CA CYS A 459 -27.00 10.07 -6.84
C CYS A 459 -25.66 10.23 -6.09
N LYS A 460 -24.74 9.25 -6.22
CA LYS A 460 -23.39 9.34 -5.63
C LYS A 460 -22.57 10.48 -6.24
N VAL A 461 -22.62 10.64 -7.57
CA VAL A 461 -21.94 11.74 -8.27
C VAL A 461 -22.48 13.09 -7.79
N ALA A 462 -23.81 13.27 -7.75
CA ALA A 462 -24.43 14.51 -7.28
C ALA A 462 -24.05 14.87 -5.82
N ARG A 463 -23.95 13.87 -4.94
CA ARG A 463 -23.51 14.08 -3.55
C ARG A 463 -22.07 14.57 -3.47
N LEU A 464 -21.19 14.00 -4.29
CA LEU A 464 -19.78 14.39 -4.35
C LEU A 464 -19.60 15.78 -4.98
N GLU A 465 -20.39 16.13 -6.00
CA GLU A 465 -20.42 17.48 -6.58
C GLU A 465 -20.86 18.52 -5.55
N LYS A 466 -21.90 18.23 -4.77
CA LYS A 466 -22.33 19.10 -3.67
C LYS A 466 -21.25 19.26 -2.59
N LEU A 467 -20.51 18.20 -2.26
CA LEU A 467 -19.39 18.28 -1.34
C LEU A 467 -18.26 19.15 -1.91
N GLN A 468 -17.96 18.99 -3.20
CA GLN A 468 -16.97 19.81 -3.91
C GLN A 468 -17.35 21.29 -3.88
N GLU A 469 -18.61 21.64 -4.16
CA GLU A 469 -19.12 23.01 -4.04
C GLU A 469 -18.99 23.58 -2.63
N GLN A 470 -19.29 22.77 -1.60
CA GLN A 470 -19.13 23.17 -0.20
C GLN A 470 -17.66 23.44 0.17
N LEU A 471 -16.74 22.62 -0.34
CA LEU A 471 -15.30 22.80 -0.13
C LEU A 471 -14.81 24.08 -0.84
N GLN A 472 -15.29 24.34 -2.05
CA GLN A 472 -14.97 25.55 -2.81
C GLN A 472 -15.52 26.82 -2.14
N GLN A 473 -16.77 26.79 -1.64
CA GLN A 473 -17.37 27.91 -0.89
C GLN A 473 -16.61 28.25 0.40
N ARG A 474 -15.96 27.25 1.01
CA ARG A 474 -15.13 27.42 2.21
C ARG A 474 -13.67 27.78 1.89
N GLY A 475 -13.30 27.90 0.62
CA GLY A 475 -11.95 28.27 0.18
C GLY A 475 -10.91 27.15 0.31
N TYR A 476 -11.34 25.89 0.39
CA TYR A 476 -10.45 24.73 0.43
C TYR A 476 -10.05 24.22 -0.97
N LEU A 477 -10.83 24.56 -1.99
CA LEU A 477 -10.62 24.30 -3.43
C LEU A 477 -10.68 25.62 -4.18
#